data_AF-B4DMU6-F1
#
_entry.id   AF-B4DMU6-F1
#
_cell.length_a   1.000
_cell.length_b   1.000
_cell.length_c   1.000
_cell.angle_alpha   90.00
_cell.angle_beta   90.00
_cell.angle_gamma   90.00
#
_symmetry.space_group_name_H-M   'P 1'
#
loop_
_entity.id
_entity.type
_entity.pdbx_description
1 polymer ?
#
loop_
_entity_poly.entity_id
_entity_poly.type
_entity_poly.pdbx_seq_one_letter_code
_entity_poly.pdbx_strand_id
1 'polypeptide(L)'
;MLLEWWSGTECTIFTDPRAYLKYGKENAIVVLNHKFEIDFLCGWSLSERFGLLGGSKVLAKKELAYVPIIGWMWYFTEMVFCSRKWEQDRKTVATSLQHLRDYPEKYFVCRHQSSCVPRAPAGL
;
A
#
# COMPACT_ATOMS: atom_id res chain seq x y z
N MET A 1 -14.79 4.69 8.85
CA MET A 1 -13.69 4.81 7.88
C MET A 1 -13.18 6.22 7.81
N LEU A 2 -11.88 6.42 8.02
CA LEU A 2 -11.26 7.75 8.15
C LEU A 2 -11.56 8.67 6.95
N LEU A 3 -11.47 8.14 5.72
CA LEU A 3 -11.74 8.90 4.50
C LEU A 3 -13.19 9.40 4.49
N GLU A 4 -14.15 8.50 4.60
CA GLU A 4 -15.59 8.81 4.57
C GLU A 4 -16.01 9.77 5.69
N TRP A 5 -15.47 9.56 6.90
CA TRP A 5 -15.76 10.42 8.05
C TRP A 5 -15.20 11.83 7.89
N TRP A 6 -13.97 11.96 7.38
CA TRP A 6 -13.30 13.26 7.27
C TRP A 6 -13.79 14.10 6.09
N SER A 7 -14.09 13.47 4.94
CA SER A 7 -14.46 14.19 3.71
C SER A 7 -15.95 14.14 3.38
N GLY A 8 -16.74 13.30 4.06
CA GLY A 8 -18.13 13.03 3.71
C GLY A 8 -18.30 12.26 2.39
N THR A 9 -17.24 11.65 1.87
CA THR A 9 -17.31 10.87 0.62
C THR A 9 -17.95 9.50 0.83
N GLU A 10 -18.68 9.03 -0.18
CA GLU A 10 -19.14 7.64 -0.25
C GLU A 10 -18.12 6.77 -1.01
N CYS A 11 -17.72 5.65 -0.43
CA CYS A 11 -16.83 4.68 -1.08
C CYS A 11 -17.57 3.36 -1.32
N THR A 12 -17.66 2.93 -2.58
CA THR A 12 -18.31 1.67 -2.96
C THR A 12 -17.30 0.72 -3.56
N ILE A 13 -17.21 -0.50 -3.00
CA ILE A 13 -16.31 -1.56 -3.47
C ILE A 13 -17.12 -2.50 -4.35
N PHE A 14 -16.71 -2.61 -5.61
CA PHE A 14 -17.23 -3.60 -6.53
C PHE A 14 -16.24 -4.77 -6.62
N THR A 15 -16.71 -5.99 -6.37
CA THR A 15 -15.92 -7.21 -6.48
C THR A 15 -16.80 -8.40 -6.83
N ASP A 16 -16.18 -9.49 -7.28
CA ASP A 16 -16.85 -10.78 -7.41
C ASP A 16 -17.28 -11.26 -6.00
N PRO A 17 -18.56 -11.57 -5.77
CA PRO A 17 -19.05 -12.11 -4.50
C PRO A 17 -18.25 -13.34 -4.00
N ARG A 18 -17.69 -14.14 -4.91
CA ARG A 18 -16.86 -15.30 -4.55
C ARG A 18 -15.50 -14.90 -4.01
N ALA A 19 -14.91 -13.82 -4.54
CA ALA A 19 -13.63 -13.29 -4.10
C ALA A 19 -13.76 -12.56 -2.75
N TYR A 20 -14.89 -11.90 -2.51
CA TYR A 20 -15.16 -11.16 -1.26
C TYR A 20 -14.94 -12.00 0.00
N LEU A 21 -15.28 -13.30 -0.05
CA LEU A 21 -15.11 -14.22 1.08
C LEU A 21 -13.65 -14.45 1.49
N LYS A 22 -12.68 -14.13 0.63
CA LYS A 22 -11.23 -14.27 0.87
C LYS A 22 -10.61 -12.99 1.43
N TYR A 23 -11.22 -11.84 1.21
CA TYR A 23 -10.69 -10.56 1.67
C TYR A 23 -10.60 -10.54 3.21
N GLY A 24 -9.48 -10.04 3.74
CA GLY A 24 -9.21 -10.07 5.18
C GLY A 24 -8.62 -11.38 5.71
N LYS A 25 -8.68 -12.49 4.96
CA LYS A 25 -8.27 -13.82 5.45
C LYS A 25 -6.91 -14.28 4.95
N GLU A 26 -6.40 -13.67 3.90
CA GLU A 26 -5.11 -13.98 3.27
C GLU A 26 -4.26 -12.73 3.07
N ASN A 27 -2.95 -12.93 2.91
CA ASN A 27 -2.02 -11.87 2.56
C ASN A 27 -2.25 -11.51 1.09
N ALA A 28 -2.38 -10.22 0.78
CA ALA A 28 -2.61 -9.78 -0.58
C ALA A 28 -1.71 -8.62 -0.98
N ILE A 29 -1.28 -8.64 -2.23
CA ILE A 29 -0.66 -7.50 -2.91
C ILE A 29 -1.75 -6.85 -3.75
N VAL A 30 -2.15 -5.64 -3.35
CA VAL A 30 -3.15 -4.83 -4.05
C VAL A 30 -2.41 -3.91 -5.00
N VAL A 31 -2.70 -3.98 -6.29
CA VAL A 31 -2.12 -3.06 -7.28
C VAL A 31 -3.18 -2.01 -7.62
N LEU A 32 -2.89 -0.75 -7.29
CA LEU A 32 -3.78 0.38 -7.51
C LEU A 32 -3.27 1.19 -8.70
N ASN A 33 -4.20 1.56 -9.58
CA ASN A 33 -3.95 2.63 -10.53
C ASN A 33 -3.87 3.95 -9.75
N HIS A 34 -2.81 4.72 -9.94
CA HIS A 34 -2.56 5.93 -9.16
C HIS A 34 -2.88 7.17 -9.99
N LYS A 35 -4.04 7.78 -9.69
CA LYS A 35 -4.58 8.96 -10.35
C LYS A 35 -4.43 10.21 -9.47
N PHE A 36 -4.52 10.07 -8.15
CA PHE A 36 -4.48 11.19 -7.21
C PHE A 36 -3.62 10.89 -5.99
N GLU A 37 -3.06 11.93 -5.37
CA GLU A 37 -2.17 11.78 -4.21
C GLU A 37 -2.84 11.09 -3.01
N ILE A 38 -4.16 11.20 -2.88
CA ILE A 38 -4.96 10.63 -1.78
C ILE A 38 -5.36 9.16 -1.98
N ASP A 39 -4.95 8.52 -3.08
CA ASP A 39 -5.34 7.14 -3.40
C ASP A 39 -4.94 6.12 -2.29
N PHE A 40 -3.94 6.45 -1.46
CA PHE A 40 -3.58 5.61 -0.30
C PHE A 40 -4.68 5.58 0.78
N LEU A 41 -5.45 6.66 0.94
CA LEU A 41 -6.59 6.71 1.87
C LEU A 41 -7.71 5.77 1.41
N CYS A 42 -7.88 5.58 0.09
CA CYS A 42 -8.79 4.57 -0.46
C CYS A 42 -8.30 3.16 -0.15
N GLY A 43 -6.97 2.93 -0.20
CA GLY A 43 -6.36 1.67 0.21
C GLY A 43 -6.55 1.37 1.70
N TRP A 44 -6.34 2.36 2.58
CA TRP A 44 -6.61 2.22 4.01
C TRP A 44 -8.09 2.00 4.31
N SER A 45 -8.95 2.69 3.58
CA SER A 45 -10.40 2.49 3.63
C SER A 45 -10.79 1.04 3.33
N LEU A 46 -10.17 0.44 2.32
CA LEU A 46 -10.33 -0.99 2.02
C LEU A 46 -9.80 -1.87 3.17
N SER A 47 -8.59 -1.62 3.65
CA SER A 47 -7.99 -2.38 4.77
C SER A 47 -8.83 -2.30 6.05
N GLU A 48 -9.38 -1.12 6.38
CA GLU A 48 -10.21 -0.88 7.57
C GLU A 48 -11.50 -1.70 7.53
N ARG A 49 -12.17 -1.81 6.37
CA ARG A 49 -13.39 -2.64 6.22
C ARG A 49 -13.17 -4.12 6.53
N PHE A 50 -11.95 -4.61 6.37
CA PHE A 50 -11.59 -6.00 6.62
C PHE A 50 -10.75 -6.20 7.90
N GLY A 51 -10.62 -5.15 8.74
CA GLY A 51 -9.86 -5.23 9.99
C GLY A 51 -8.34 -5.34 9.80
N LEU A 52 -7.82 -5.01 8.62
CA LEU A 52 -6.40 -5.13 8.24
C LEU A 52 -5.64 -3.81 8.28
N LEU A 53 -6.16 -2.77 8.95
CA LEU A 53 -5.56 -1.44 8.92
C LEU A 53 -4.13 -1.44 9.47
N GLY A 54 -3.86 -2.15 10.57
CA GLY A 54 -2.52 -2.25 11.18
C GLY A 54 -1.50 -2.99 10.31
N GLY A 55 -1.97 -3.93 9.49
CA GLY A 55 -1.15 -4.64 8.50
C GLY A 55 -1.06 -3.92 7.15
N SER A 56 -1.64 -2.73 6.98
CA SER A 56 -1.63 -2.04 5.69
C SER A 56 -0.26 -1.45 5.40
N LYS A 57 0.35 -1.85 4.28
CA LYS A 57 1.67 -1.38 3.85
C LYS A 57 1.57 -0.71 2.49
N VAL A 58 2.36 0.35 2.27
CA VAL A 58 2.38 1.10 1.00
C VAL A 58 3.83 1.32 0.56
N LEU A 59 4.06 1.35 -0.76
CA LEU A 59 5.30 1.87 -1.33
C LEU A 59 5.20 3.40 -1.43
N ALA A 60 5.92 4.13 -0.59
CA ALA A 60 5.88 5.60 -0.50
C ALA A 60 7.13 6.25 -1.10
N LYS A 61 7.03 7.54 -1.45
CA LYS A 61 8.17 8.35 -1.91
C LYS A 61 9.13 8.60 -0.74
N LYS A 62 10.44 8.48 -0.97
CA LYS A 62 11.46 8.67 0.09
C LYS A 62 11.39 10.05 0.74
N GLU A 63 11.00 11.07 0.00
CA GLU A 63 10.81 12.43 0.50
C GLU A 63 9.74 12.50 1.60
N LEU A 64 8.73 11.61 1.56
CA LEU A 64 7.65 11.57 2.56
C LEU A 64 8.14 11.08 3.92
N ALA A 65 9.27 10.36 4.00
CA ALA A 65 9.86 9.95 5.28
C ALA A 65 10.29 11.15 6.15
N TYR A 66 10.57 12.31 5.52
CA TYR A 66 10.98 13.53 6.23
C TYR A 66 9.80 14.39 6.69
N VAL A 67 8.57 14.07 6.29
CA VAL A 67 7.38 14.81 6.72
C VAL A 67 7.09 14.43 8.17
N PRO A 68 7.05 15.41 9.12
CA PRO A 68 6.77 15.11 10.51
C PRO A 68 5.38 14.51 10.67
N ILE A 69 5.21 13.67 11.69
CA ILE A 69 3.97 12.93 12.00
C ILE A 69 3.63 11.87 10.95
N ILE A 70 3.32 12.26 9.71
CA ILE A 70 2.87 11.34 8.65
C ILE A 70 4.03 10.44 8.18
N GLY A 71 5.19 11.02 7.90
CA GLY A 71 6.37 10.24 7.49
C GLY A 71 6.85 9.30 8.59
N TRP A 72 6.79 9.75 9.84
CA TRP A 72 7.14 8.94 11.01
C TRP A 72 6.15 7.81 11.23
N MET A 73 4.85 8.08 11.15
CA MET A 73 3.81 7.06 11.20
C MET A 73 4.10 5.97 10.16
N TRP A 74 4.34 6.36 8.92
CA TRP A 74 4.64 5.39 7.85
C TRP A 74 5.92 4.59 8.10
N TYR A 75 6.96 5.23 8.63
CA TYR A 75 8.18 4.54 9.06
C TYR A 75 7.90 3.49 10.15
N PHE A 76 7.15 3.85 11.19
CA PHE A 76 6.81 2.91 12.27
C PHE A 76 5.85 1.80 11.84
N THR A 77 5.02 2.04 10.82
CA THR A 77 4.19 0.99 10.20
C THR A 77 4.95 0.16 9.16
N GLU A 78 6.28 0.28 9.07
CA GLU A 78 7.15 -0.45 8.13
C GLU A 78 6.72 -0.30 6.66
N MET A 79 6.28 0.89 6.27
CA MET A 79 6.10 1.21 4.86
C MET A 79 7.45 1.28 4.15
N VAL A 80 7.45 0.97 2.85
CA VAL A 80 8.68 0.92 2.05
C VAL A 80 8.86 2.23 1.32
N PHE A 81 9.94 2.94 1.61
CA PHE A 81 10.29 4.20 0.96
C PHE A 81 11.17 3.98 -0.27
N CYS A 82 10.75 4.51 -1.43
CA CYS A 82 11.43 4.39 -2.71
C CYS A 82 11.98 5.74 -3.19
N SER A 83 13.19 5.73 -3.77
CA SER A 83 13.89 6.88 -4.37
C SER A 83 13.53 7.11 -5.85
N ARG A 84 12.65 6.29 -6.43
CA ARG A 84 12.23 6.25 -7.84
C ARG A 84 13.35 5.89 -8.82
N LYS A 85 14.43 5.28 -8.33
CA LYS A 85 15.57 4.81 -9.14
C LYS A 85 15.69 3.30 -8.95
N TRP A 86 15.44 2.54 -10.03
CA TRP A 86 15.32 1.07 -9.95
C TRP A 86 16.57 0.43 -9.35
N GLU A 87 17.73 0.80 -9.87
CA GLU A 87 19.04 0.36 -9.40
C GLU A 87 19.22 0.52 -7.88
N GLN A 88 18.64 1.56 -7.30
CA GLN A 88 18.72 1.84 -5.86
C GLN A 88 17.63 1.10 -5.08
N ASP A 89 16.41 1.11 -5.59
CA ASP A 89 15.23 0.61 -4.86
C ASP A 89 15.05 -0.91 -4.96
N ARG A 90 15.59 -1.57 -6.01
CA ARG A 90 15.41 -3.02 -6.25
C ARG A 90 15.77 -3.88 -5.05
N LYS A 91 16.85 -3.52 -4.36
CA LYS A 91 17.34 -4.25 -3.19
C LYS A 91 16.39 -4.06 -2.00
N THR A 92 16.02 -2.81 -1.73
CA THR A 92 15.08 -2.46 -0.64
C THR A 92 13.72 -3.10 -0.85
N VAL A 93 13.18 -3.03 -2.06
CA VAL A 93 11.89 -3.64 -2.41
C VAL A 93 11.96 -5.16 -2.29
N ALA A 94 13.03 -5.80 -2.78
CA ALA A 94 13.20 -7.24 -2.67
C ALA A 94 13.28 -7.70 -1.20
N THR A 95 14.09 -7.02 -0.38
CA THR A 95 14.17 -7.30 1.07
C THR A 95 12.83 -7.09 1.77
N SER A 96 12.11 -6.02 1.43
CA SER A 96 10.78 -5.75 2.00
C SER A 96 9.77 -6.83 1.62
N LEU A 97 9.78 -7.30 0.37
CA LEU A 97 8.94 -8.42 -0.08
C LEU A 97 9.30 -9.73 0.62
N GLN A 98 10.58 -9.96 0.94
CA GLN A 98 11.01 -11.11 1.73
C GLN A 98 10.50 -11.01 3.17
N HIS A 99 10.56 -9.84 3.80
CA HIS A 99 10.01 -9.64 5.15
C HIS A 99 8.48 -9.83 5.16
N LEU A 100 7.79 -9.39 4.11
CA LEU A 100 6.35 -9.59 3.96
C LEU A 100 5.97 -11.07 3.88
N ARG A 101 6.80 -11.92 3.27
CA ARG A 101 6.54 -13.37 3.21
C ARG A 101 6.43 -13.97 4.62
N ASP A 102 7.29 -13.51 5.53
CA ASP A 102 7.43 -14.07 6.88
C ASP A 102 6.64 -13.24 7.93
N TYR A 103 5.79 -12.30 7.47
CA TYR A 103 5.03 -11.40 8.36
C TYR A 103 3.92 -12.17 9.10
N PRO A 104 3.82 -12.02 10.44
CA PRO A 104 2.94 -12.85 11.27
C PRO A 104 1.45 -12.50 11.12
N GLU A 105 1.13 -11.27 10.70
CA GLU A 105 -0.24 -10.79 10.55
C GLU A 105 -0.69 -10.73 9.08
N LYS A 106 -2.00 -10.67 8.87
CA LYS A 106 -2.57 -10.48 7.53
C LYS A 106 -2.37 -9.04 7.08
N TYR A 107 -1.93 -8.86 5.84
CA TYR A 107 -1.64 -7.53 5.30
C TYR A 107 -2.22 -7.34 3.91
N PHE A 108 -2.52 -6.08 3.60
CA PHE A 108 -2.66 -5.58 2.25
C PHE A 108 -1.48 -4.67 1.92
N VAL A 109 -0.71 -5.04 0.90
CA VAL A 109 0.34 -4.19 0.36
C VAL A 109 -0.19 -3.48 -0.86
N CYS A 110 -0.41 -2.18 -0.76
CA CYS A 110 -0.84 -1.36 -1.88
C CYS A 110 0.38 -0.89 -2.69
N ARG A 111 0.43 -1.34 -3.96
CA ARG A 111 1.36 -0.88 -4.98
C ARG A 111 0.70 0.21 -5.81
N HIS A 112 1.24 1.42 -5.73
CA HIS A 112 0.87 2.54 -6.59
C HIS A 112 1.68 2.54 -7.87
N GLN A 113 1.03 2.32 -9.01
CA GLN A 113 1.71 2.04 -10.27
C GLN A 113 2.33 3.27 -10.97
N SER A 114 2.06 4.52 -10.53
CA SER A 114 2.51 5.71 -11.28
C SER A 114 3.59 6.60 -10.63
N SER A 115 3.98 6.40 -9.35
CA SER A 115 4.92 7.34 -8.70
C SER A 115 6.12 6.73 -7.97
N CYS A 116 6.13 5.45 -7.61
CA CYS A 116 7.17 4.85 -6.76
C CYS A 116 7.91 3.65 -7.37
N VAL A 117 7.48 3.15 -8.53
CA VAL A 117 8.14 2.03 -9.23
C VAL A 117 8.59 2.51 -10.61
N PRO A 118 9.89 2.50 -10.92
CA PRO A 118 10.38 2.75 -12.27
C PRO A 118 9.82 1.69 -13.22
N ARG A 119 9.47 2.07 -14.46
CA ARG A 119 9.06 1.10 -15.48
C ARG A 119 10.13 0.01 -15.55
N ALA A 120 9.74 -1.24 -15.32
CA ALA A 120 10.62 -2.35 -15.64
C ALA A 120 11.04 -2.20 -17.11
N PRO A 121 12.33 -2.36 -17.46
CA PRO A 121 12.72 -2.41 -18.86
C PRO A 121 11.87 -3.49 -19.54
N ALA A 122 11.26 -3.15 -20.67
CA ALA A 122 10.50 -4.09 -21.48
C ALA A 122 11.44 -5.21 -21.93
N GLY A 123 11.33 -6.38 -21.30
CA GLY A 123 12.29 -7.47 -21.48
C GLY A 123 12.17 -8.53 -20.39
N LEU A 124 11.02 -9.19 -20.34
CA LEU A 124 10.80 -10.52 -19.80
C LEU A 124 9.79 -11.22 -20.69
#